data_AF-A0AA37XMH3-F1
#
_entry.id   AF-A0AA37XMH3-F1
#
_cell.length_a   1.000
_cell.length_b   1.000
_cell.length_c   1.000
_cell.angle_alpha   90.00
_cell.angle_beta   90.00
_cell.angle_gamma   90.00
#
_symmetry.space_group_name_H-M   'P 1'
#
loop_
_entity.id
_entity.type
_entity.pdbx_description
1 polymer ?
#
loop_
_entity_poly.entity_id
_entity_poly.type
_entity_poly.pdbx_seq_one_letter_code
_entity_poly.pdbx_strand_id
1 'polypeptide(L)'
;MYEKILDIAEQLFMTQGYQATSTRQITELLGVTQPTIYYHFKKKEDIYYAVMLRLSKDIEQNLTKIVCDSTPDLERKLITMVEFLKKKHPFNFFVMMHDVQHSLPKEMTTKLYQLFSNSYSSFAHQIR
;
A
#
# COMPACT_ATOMS: atom_id res chain seq x y z
N MET A 1 -1.94 -2.21 18.31
CA MET A 1 -3.14 -1.48 17.85
C MET A 1 -2.91 -0.87 16.48
N TYR A 2 -1.81 -0.13 16.27
CA TYR A 2 -1.40 0.41 14.97
C TYR A 2 -1.53 -0.58 13.79
N GLU A 3 -0.89 -1.76 13.86
CA GLU A 3 -0.99 -2.76 12.79
C GLU A 3 -2.42 -3.23 12.52
N LYS A 4 -3.22 -3.43 13.58
CA LYS A 4 -4.63 -3.83 13.43
C LYS A 4 -5.45 -2.77 12.69
N ILE A 5 -5.15 -1.48 12.93
CA ILE A 5 -5.77 -0.38 12.18
C ILE A 5 -5.39 -0.47 10.71
N LEU A 6 -4.12 -0.69 10.40
CA LEU A 6 -3.66 -0.82 9.03
C LEU A 6 -4.27 -2.04 8.32
N ASP A 7 -4.43 -3.18 8.99
CA ASP A 7 -5.02 -4.40 8.40
C ASP A 7 -6.47 -4.16 7.94
N ILE A 8 -7.30 -3.60 8.81
CA ILE A 8 -8.70 -3.29 8.48
C ILE A 8 -8.78 -2.15 7.46
N ALA A 9 -7.96 -1.11 7.63
CA ALA A 9 -7.94 0.00 6.69
C ALA A 9 -7.50 -0.43 5.29
N GLU A 10 -6.47 -1.27 5.18
CA GLU A 10 -6.01 -1.84 3.92
C GLU A 10 -7.14 -2.61 3.24
N GLN A 11 -7.79 -3.52 3.96
CA GLN A 11 -8.91 -4.27 3.40
C GLN A 11 -10.02 -3.35 2.87
N LEU A 12 -10.44 -2.35 3.65
CA LEU A 12 -11.48 -1.42 3.24
C LEU A 12 -11.05 -0.56 2.04
N PHE A 13 -9.88 0.06 2.12
CA PHE A 13 -9.37 0.89 1.02
C PHE A 13 -9.18 0.10 -0.27
N MET A 14 -8.70 -1.14 -0.20
CA MET A 14 -8.50 -1.96 -1.41
C MET A 14 -9.80 -2.50 -1.99
N THR A 15 -10.87 -2.61 -1.19
CA THR A 15 -12.15 -3.15 -1.65
C THR A 15 -13.08 -2.08 -2.21
N GLN A 16 -13.15 -0.92 -1.56
CA GLN A 16 -14.14 0.12 -1.87
C GLN A 16 -13.53 1.51 -2.11
N GLY A 17 -12.21 1.64 -2.01
CA GLY A 17 -11.50 2.89 -2.25
C GLY A 17 -11.51 3.87 -1.08
N TYR A 18 -10.78 4.97 -1.27
CA TYR A 18 -10.61 6.02 -0.28
C TYR A 18 -11.93 6.67 0.09
N GLN A 19 -12.71 7.14 -0.88
CA GLN A 19 -13.94 7.92 -0.61
C GLN A 19 -14.98 7.12 0.17
N ALA A 20 -15.24 5.87 -0.20
CA ALA A 20 -16.25 5.03 0.44
C ALA A 20 -15.86 4.54 1.85
N THR A 21 -14.59 4.72 2.24
CA THR A 21 -14.07 4.27 3.54
C THR A 21 -14.07 5.39 4.58
N SER A 22 -14.61 5.13 5.76
CA SER A 22 -14.61 6.05 6.90
C SER A 22 -13.79 5.50 8.08
N THR A 23 -13.23 6.38 8.90
CA THR A 23 -12.55 5.97 10.15
C THR A 23 -13.51 5.27 11.12
N ARG A 24 -14.80 5.58 11.03
CA ARG A 24 -15.85 4.94 11.81
C ARG A 24 -16.02 3.47 11.46
N GLN A 25 -16.10 3.14 10.17
CA GLN A 25 -16.13 1.74 9.71
C GLN A 25 -14.91 0.97 10.22
N ILE A 26 -13.72 1.57 10.19
CA ILE A 26 -12.50 0.96 10.73
C ILE A 26 -12.65 0.68 12.23
N THR A 27 -13.16 1.63 13.02
CA THR A 27 -13.37 1.41 14.47
C THR A 27 -14.43 0.35 14.77
N GLU A 28 -15.51 0.33 14.00
CA GLU A 28 -16.62 -0.62 14.17
C GLU A 28 -16.14 -2.05 13.92
N LEU A 29 -15.38 -2.29 12.83
CA LEU A 29 -14.81 -3.60 12.53
C LEU A 29 -13.74 -4.05 13.55
N LEU A 30 -13.03 -3.10 14.17
CA LEU A 30 -12.04 -3.41 15.20
C LEU A 30 -12.65 -3.59 16.60
N GLY A 31 -13.90 -3.21 16.81
CA GLY A 31 -14.52 -3.17 18.14
C GLY A 31 -13.86 -2.16 19.09
N VAL A 32 -13.39 -1.02 18.55
CA VAL A 32 -12.73 0.05 19.31
C VAL A 32 -13.46 1.38 19.13
N THR A 33 -13.00 2.43 19.83
CA THR A 33 -13.61 3.77 19.75
C THR A 33 -12.82 4.69 18.81
N GLN A 34 -13.47 5.75 18.31
CA GLN A 34 -12.83 6.79 17.50
C GLN A 34 -11.57 7.40 18.16
N PRO A 35 -11.56 7.73 19.47
CA PRO A 35 -10.35 8.15 20.17
C PRO A 35 -9.16 7.20 20.02
N THR A 36 -9.39 5.88 19.94
CA THR A 36 -8.31 4.90 19.72
C THR A 36 -7.63 5.07 18.38
N ILE A 37 -8.39 5.35 17.31
CA ILE A 37 -7.79 5.68 16.01
C ILE A 37 -7.09 7.04 16.07
N TYR A 38 -7.72 8.07 16.65
CA TYR A 38 -7.17 9.42 16.72
C TYR A 38 -5.88 9.55 17.56
N TYR A 39 -5.63 8.57 18.43
CA TYR A 39 -4.34 8.43 19.11
C TYR A 39 -3.22 8.12 18.11
N HIS A 40 -3.47 7.27 17.12
CA HIS A 40 -2.47 6.85 16.12
C HIS A 40 -2.45 7.72 14.87
N PHE A 41 -3.61 8.16 14.38
CA PHE A 41 -3.76 8.87 13.12
C PHE A 41 -4.67 10.07 13.28
N LYS A 42 -4.20 11.26 12.92
CA LYS A 42 -5.00 12.49 13.07
C LYS A 42 -6.02 12.64 11.97
N LYS A 43 -5.70 12.14 10.78
CA LYS A 43 -6.54 12.25 9.59
C LYS A 43 -6.67 10.89 8.89
N LYS A 44 -7.75 10.70 8.12
CA LYS A 44 -7.98 9.49 7.32
C LYS A 44 -6.90 9.32 6.26
N GLU A 45 -6.44 10.43 5.72
CA GLU A 45 -5.30 10.58 4.81
C GLU A 45 -4.04 9.93 5.39
N ASP A 46 -3.76 10.10 6.68
CA ASP A 46 -2.57 9.54 7.32
C ASP A 46 -2.63 8.00 7.39
N ILE A 47 -3.83 7.45 7.61
CA ILE A 47 -4.08 6.01 7.59
C ILE A 47 -3.85 5.47 6.17
N TYR A 48 -4.44 6.14 5.16
CA TYR A 48 -4.28 5.74 3.76
C TYR A 48 -2.82 5.76 3.33
N TYR A 49 -2.08 6.83 3.66
CA TYR A 49 -0.65 6.92 3.37
C TYR A 49 0.15 5.81 4.05
N ALA A 50 -0.14 5.49 5.32
CA ALA A 50 0.53 4.42 6.03
C ALA A 50 0.26 3.04 5.41
N VAL A 51 -0.97 2.78 4.95
CA VAL A 51 -1.30 1.57 4.16
C VAL A 51 -0.48 1.53 2.87
N MET A 52 -0.43 2.62 2.10
CA MET A 52 0.35 2.70 0.86
C MET A 52 1.84 2.46 1.10
N LEU A 53 2.39 3.02 2.18
CA LEU A 53 3.79 2.81 2.58
C LEU A 53 4.07 1.35 2.94
N ARG A 54 3.15 0.70 3.66
CA ARG A 54 3.27 -0.72 4.01
C ARG A 54 3.26 -1.59 2.75
N LEU A 55 2.34 -1.33 1.84
CA LEU A 55 2.24 -2.03 0.56
C LEU A 55 3.50 -1.83 -0.30
N SER A 56 4.01 -0.60 -0.41
CA SER A 56 5.21 -0.29 -1.18
C SER A 56 6.44 -1.03 -0.65
N LYS A 57 6.61 -1.07 0.68
CA LYS A 57 7.70 -1.81 1.34
C LYS A 57 7.59 -3.32 1.13
N ASP A 58 6.40 -3.87 1.24
CA ASP A 58 6.18 -5.30 1.00
C ASP A 58 6.50 -5.67 -0.45
N ILE A 59 6.07 -4.85 -1.42
CA ILE A 59 6.41 -5.05 -2.84
C ILE A 59 7.92 -4.96 -3.05
N GLU A 60 8.57 -3.90 -2.57
CA GLU A 60 10.02 -3.71 -2.69
C GLU A 60 10.78 -4.92 -2.14
N GLN A 61 10.49 -5.35 -0.92
CA GLN A 61 11.17 -6.48 -0.28
C GLN A 61 11.00 -7.80 -1.04
N ASN A 62 9.81 -8.09 -1.54
CA ASN A 62 9.56 -9.34 -2.28
C ASN A 62 10.19 -9.30 -3.68
N LEU A 63 10.13 -8.17 -4.38
CA LEU A 63 10.80 -8.03 -5.67
C LEU A 63 12.32 -8.15 -5.51
N THR A 64 12.91 -7.53 -4.48
CA THR A 64 14.35 -7.65 -4.22
C THR A 64 14.74 -9.09 -3.96
N LYS A 65 13.95 -9.84 -3.18
CA LYS A 65 14.19 -11.28 -2.97
C LYS A 65 14.18 -12.06 -4.29
N ILE A 66 13.22 -11.79 -5.18
CA ILE A 66 13.13 -12.49 -6.48
C ILE A 66 14.34 -12.16 -7.36
N VAL A 67 14.78 -10.89 -7.39
CA VAL A 67 15.92 -10.48 -8.23
C VAL A 67 17.25 -10.99 -7.69
N CYS A 68 17.47 -10.90 -6.38
CA CYS A 68 18.71 -11.33 -5.73
C CYS A 68 18.84 -12.86 -5.61
N ASP A 69 17.76 -13.62 -5.78
CA ASP A 69 17.83 -15.08 -5.83
C ASP A 69 18.69 -15.53 -7.03
N SER A 70 19.80 -16.20 -6.78
CA SER A 70 20.72 -16.63 -7.84
C SER A 70 20.30 -17.96 -8.50
N THR A 71 19.21 -18.58 -8.04
CA THR A 71 18.79 -19.91 -8.50
C THR A 71 18.02 -19.92 -9.83
N PRO A 72 17.03 -19.05 -10.09
CA PRO A 72 16.28 -19.07 -11.34
C PRO A 72 16.99 -18.25 -12.42
N ASP A 73 16.78 -18.61 -13.68
CA ASP A 73 17.15 -17.75 -14.81
C ASP A 73 16.28 -16.48 -14.89
N LEU A 74 16.64 -15.57 -15.80
CA LEU A 74 15.93 -14.31 -15.97
C LEU A 74 14.45 -14.51 -16.33
N GLU A 75 14.14 -15.47 -17.20
CA GLU A 75 12.77 -15.74 -17.62
C GLU A 75 11.91 -16.16 -16.43
N ARG A 76 12.41 -17.09 -15.61
CA ARG A 76 11.72 -17.58 -14.42
C ARG A 76 11.56 -16.48 -13.37
N LYS A 77 12.55 -15.60 -13.21
CA LYS A 77 12.44 -14.41 -12.35
C LYS A 77 11.33 -13.49 -12.82
N LEU A 78 11.28 -13.16 -14.12
CA LEU A 78 10.25 -12.29 -14.68
C LEU A 78 8.85 -12.88 -14.51
N ILE A 79 8.68 -14.18 -14.74
CA ILE A 79 7.41 -14.89 -14.49
C ILE A 79 7.03 -14.78 -13.01
N THR A 80 7.96 -15.04 -12.10
CA THR A 80 7.71 -14.99 -10.64
C THR A 80 7.35 -13.57 -10.19
N MET A 81 7.99 -12.54 -10.74
CA MET A 81 7.64 -11.15 -10.48
C MET A 81 6.22 -10.84 -10.96
N VAL A 82 5.86 -11.24 -12.18
CA VAL A 82 4.51 -11.02 -12.72
C VAL A 82 3.46 -11.77 -11.91
N GLU A 83 3.71 -13.01 -11.49
CA GLU A 83 2.81 -13.77 -10.61
C GLU A 83 2.63 -13.11 -9.24
N PHE A 84 3.74 -12.65 -8.63
CA PHE A 84 3.70 -11.90 -7.38
C PHE A 84 2.87 -10.62 -7.52
N LEU A 85 3.14 -9.84 -8.57
CA LEU A 85 2.42 -8.61 -8.84
C LEU A 85 0.94 -8.90 -9.11
N LYS A 86 0.59 -9.91 -9.90
CA LYS A 86 -0.81 -10.31 -10.14
C LYS A 86 -1.55 -10.72 -8.86
N LYS A 87 -0.86 -11.32 -7.89
CA LYS A 87 -1.46 -11.70 -6.60
C LYS A 87 -1.66 -10.50 -5.69
N LYS A 88 -0.76 -9.52 -5.74
CA LYS A 88 -0.78 -8.32 -4.87
C LYS A 88 -1.55 -7.13 -5.47
N HIS A 89 -1.69 -7.03 -6.79
CA HIS A 89 -2.31 -5.88 -7.49
C HIS A 89 -3.77 -5.99 -7.96
N PRO A 90 -4.51 -7.12 -7.90
CA PRO A 90 -5.71 -7.27 -8.72
C PRO A 90 -6.83 -6.26 -8.37
N PHE A 91 -6.80 -5.69 -7.15
CA PHE A 91 -7.68 -4.58 -6.75
C PHE A 91 -6.90 -3.30 -6.38
N ASN A 92 -5.67 -3.44 -5.86
CA ASN A 92 -4.91 -2.33 -5.30
C ASN A 92 -4.57 -1.24 -6.32
N PHE A 93 -4.17 -1.61 -7.54
CA PHE A 93 -3.64 -0.61 -8.48
C PHE A 93 -4.72 0.29 -9.08
N PHE A 94 -5.81 -0.28 -9.58
CA PHE A 94 -6.87 0.50 -10.23
C PHE A 94 -7.63 1.38 -9.24
N VAL A 95 -7.95 0.85 -8.06
CA VAL A 95 -8.63 1.62 -7.00
C VAL A 95 -7.72 2.76 -6.52
N MET A 96 -6.44 2.49 -6.30
CA MET A 96 -5.46 3.52 -5.94
C MET A 96 -5.33 4.60 -7.01
N MET A 97 -5.25 4.24 -8.30
CA MET A 97 -5.15 5.21 -9.39
C MET A 97 -6.40 6.08 -9.50
N HIS A 98 -7.58 5.48 -9.37
CA HIS A 98 -8.84 6.21 -9.28
C HIS A 98 -8.84 7.17 -8.08
N ASP A 99 -8.39 6.71 -6.91
CA ASP A 99 -8.31 7.53 -5.71
C ASP A 99 -7.33 8.71 -5.89
N VAL A 100 -6.15 8.46 -6.46
CA VAL A 100 -5.15 9.51 -6.75
C VAL A 100 -5.67 10.53 -7.76
N GLN A 101 -6.45 10.11 -8.75
CA GLN A 101 -6.96 11.00 -9.80
C GLN A 101 -8.18 11.82 -9.37
N HIS A 102 -9.07 11.23 -8.57
CA HIS A 102 -10.41 11.78 -8.36
C HIS A 102 -10.78 12.05 -6.90
N SER A 103 -10.03 11.50 -5.95
CA SER A 103 -10.47 11.46 -4.54
C SER A 103 -9.51 12.09 -3.55
N LEU A 104 -8.20 11.94 -3.79
CA LEU A 104 -7.18 12.35 -2.84
C LEU A 104 -6.83 13.84 -2.98
N PRO A 105 -6.58 14.55 -1.87
CA PRO A 105 -6.05 15.91 -1.92
C PRO A 105 -4.69 15.96 -2.64
N LYS A 106 -4.40 17.08 -3.33
CA LYS A 106 -3.15 17.28 -4.08
C LYS A 106 -1.87 17.09 -3.23
N GLU A 107 -1.92 17.47 -1.96
CA GLU A 107 -0.80 17.23 -1.04
C GLU A 107 -0.53 15.72 -0.87
N MET A 108 -1.60 14.93 -0.74
CA MET A 108 -1.48 13.48 -0.58
C MET A 108 -1.01 12.81 -1.87
N THR A 109 -1.55 13.21 -3.03
CA THR A 109 -1.09 12.67 -4.32
C THR A 109 0.40 12.93 -4.54
N THR A 110 0.90 14.10 -4.12
CA THR A 110 2.33 14.45 -4.19
C THR A 110 3.16 13.55 -3.28
N LYS A 111 2.72 13.29 -2.05
CA LYS A 111 3.39 12.37 -1.12
C LYS A 111 3.44 10.95 -1.66
N LEU A 112 2.35 10.46 -2.24
CA LEU A 112 2.30 9.12 -2.85
C LEU A 112 3.24 9.03 -4.05
N TYR A 113 3.29 10.05 -4.91
CA TYR A 113 4.24 10.08 -6.01
C TYR A 113 5.68 10.00 -5.53
N GLN A 114 6.04 10.77 -4.50
CA GLN A 114 7.38 10.71 -3.89
C GLN A 114 7.68 9.33 -3.31
N LEU A 115 6.72 8.73 -2.61
CA LEU A 115 6.85 7.40 -2.04
C LEU A 115 7.14 6.35 -3.11
N PHE A 116 6.35 6.32 -4.20
CA PHE A 116 6.58 5.36 -5.29
C PHE A 116 7.92 5.62 -6.00
N SER A 117 8.24 6.88 -6.31
CA SER A 117 9.52 7.26 -6.93
C SER A 117 10.73 6.80 -6.08
N ASN A 118 10.65 6.98 -4.77
CA ASN A 118 11.70 6.57 -3.84
C ASN A 118 11.81 5.04 -3.76
N SER A 119 10.69 4.31 -3.74
CA SER A 119 10.72 2.85 -3.76
C SER A 119 11.32 2.29 -5.05
N TYR A 120 11.02 2.86 -6.23
CA TYR A 120 11.69 2.47 -7.47
C TYR A 120 13.20 2.75 -7.46
N SER A 121 13.60 3.91 -6.93
CA SER A 121 15.02 4.28 -6.83
C SER A 121 15.77 3.38 -5.85
N SER A 122 15.16 3.05 -4.70
CA SER A 122 15.70 2.12 -3.70
C SER A 122 15.87 0.72 -4.30
N PHE A 123 14.82 0.21 -4.96
CA PHE A 123 14.86 -1.08 -5.64
C PHE A 123 15.97 -1.13 -6.70
N ALA A 124 16.08 -0.09 -7.54
CA ALA A 124 17.13 0.00 -8.56
C ALA A 124 18.55 0.03 -7.98
N HIS A 125 18.74 0.54 -6.76
CA HIS A 125 20.03 0.48 -6.07
C HIS A 125 20.33 -0.92 -5.52
N GLN A 126 19.33 -1.63 -5.01
CA GLN A 126 19.50 -2.96 -4.39
C GLN A 126 19.83 -4.06 -5.39
N ILE A 127 19.49 -3.88 -6.67
CA ILE A 127 19.74 -4.86 -7.73
C ILE A 127 21.10 -4.68 -8.45
N ARG A 128 21.90 -3.68 -8.04
CA ARG A 128 23.28 -3.49 -8.51
C ARG A 128 24.24 -4.31 -7.67
#